data_AF-A0A7U3GRH3-F1
#
_entry.id   AF-A0A7U3GRH3-F1
#
_cell.length_a   1.000
_cell.length_b   1.000
_cell.length_c   1.000
_cell.angle_alpha   90.00
_cell.angle_beta   90.00
_cell.angle_gamma   90.00
#
_symmetry.space_group_name_H-M   'P 1'
#
loop_
_entity.id
_entity.type
_entity.pdbx_description
1 polymer ?
#
loop_
_entity_poly.entity_id
_entity_poly.type
_entity_poly.pdbx_seq_one_letter_code
_entity_poly.pdbx_strand_id
1 'polypeptide(L)'
;MAEGVDEGEDVNVSFCDLIEKDIPLSHEFFRYQTCINLAQANIGIAISTGSKLQETREILDMLDTISSGIYDSDVRLPDDQRKKIRRSEDTWIDMKEKMSKADLRSAYLLGASSYMQDAVGHLVAARADKDFSGLISDYTIKYLHKLSQYTYREAMGHVLM
;
A
#
# COMPACT_ATOMS: atom_id res chain seq x y z
N MET A 1 5.93 -22.15 -45.76
CA MET A 1 5.69 -20.72 -45.57
C MET A 1 4.59 -20.62 -44.54
N ALA A 2 4.95 -20.36 -43.29
CA ALA A 2 4.02 -19.95 -42.25
C ALA A 2 4.47 -18.54 -41.87
N GLU A 3 3.60 -17.60 -42.15
CA GLU A 3 3.81 -16.16 -42.08
C GLU A 3 3.79 -15.68 -40.63
N GLY A 4 4.73 -14.79 -40.30
CA GLY A 4 4.57 -13.68 -39.37
C GLY A 4 4.17 -13.99 -37.92
N VAL A 5 5.16 -14.25 -37.06
CA VAL A 5 5.14 -13.60 -35.74
C VAL A 5 5.91 -12.29 -35.93
N ASP A 6 5.22 -11.21 -36.25
CA ASP A 6 5.64 -9.94 -35.64
C ASP A 6 5.25 -10.09 -34.16
N GLU A 7 6.08 -9.75 -33.20
CA GLU A 7 5.91 -8.46 -32.55
C GLU A 7 7.13 -8.25 -31.66
N GLY A 8 7.93 -7.22 -31.93
CA GLY A 8 9.14 -6.85 -31.18
C GLY A 8 8.88 -6.35 -29.74
N GLU A 9 8.06 -7.04 -28.97
CA GLU A 9 7.72 -6.73 -27.58
C GLU A 9 8.80 -7.31 -26.65
N ASP A 10 9.58 -6.45 -26.00
CA ASP A 10 10.57 -6.87 -25.01
C ASP A 10 9.87 -7.26 -23.70
N VAL A 11 9.74 -8.57 -23.45
CA VAL A 11 9.10 -9.15 -22.27
C VAL A 11 9.79 -8.83 -20.95
N ASN A 12 10.92 -8.12 -20.95
CA ASN A 12 11.65 -7.73 -19.74
C ASN A 12 11.36 -6.30 -19.30
N VAL A 13 10.64 -5.51 -20.10
CA VAL A 13 10.30 -4.13 -19.81
C VAL A 13 8.80 -3.92 -19.78
N SER A 14 8.37 -2.86 -19.11
CA SER A 14 6.99 -2.41 -19.12
C SER A 14 6.95 -0.89 -19.01
N PHE A 15 5.92 -0.30 -19.59
CA PHE A 15 5.71 1.14 -19.55
C PHE A 15 5.37 1.60 -18.13
N CYS A 16 6.07 2.62 -17.65
CA CYS A 16 5.82 3.26 -16.37
C CYS A 16 5.18 4.62 -16.56
N ASP A 17 3.90 4.73 -16.22
CA ASP A 17 3.11 5.97 -16.37
C ASP A 17 3.69 7.15 -15.56
N LEU A 18 4.38 6.89 -14.45
CA LEU A 18 4.87 7.94 -13.56
C LEU A 18 5.99 8.78 -14.20
N ILE A 19 6.81 8.17 -15.05
CA ILE A 19 8.00 8.76 -15.67
C ILE A 19 7.93 8.71 -17.20
N GLU A 20 6.78 8.25 -17.74
CA GLU A 20 6.47 8.15 -19.16
C GLU A 20 7.53 7.41 -19.98
N LYS A 21 8.06 6.29 -19.47
CA LYS A 21 9.05 5.48 -20.16
C LYS A 21 8.98 3.99 -19.82
N ASP A 22 9.55 3.17 -20.70
CA ASP A 22 9.76 1.75 -20.44
C ASP A 22 10.90 1.56 -19.44
N ILE A 23 10.64 0.76 -18.40
CA ILE A 23 11.62 0.36 -17.40
C ILE A 23 11.57 -1.16 -17.19
N PRO A 24 12.63 -1.78 -16.64
CA PRO A 24 12.63 -3.22 -16.38
C PRO A 24 11.44 -3.65 -15.52
N LEU A 25 10.79 -4.77 -15.85
CA LEU A 25 9.71 -5.36 -15.05
C LEU A 25 10.12 -5.69 -13.61
N SER A 26 11.41 -5.92 -13.40
CA SER A 26 11.97 -6.14 -12.06
C SER A 26 12.12 -4.87 -11.24
N HIS A 27 11.85 -3.69 -11.79
CA HIS A 27 12.02 -2.42 -11.11
C HIS A 27 11.09 -2.32 -9.89
N GLU A 28 11.63 -1.77 -8.80
CA GLU A 28 10.98 -1.69 -7.48
C GLU A 28 9.64 -0.94 -7.52
N PHE A 29 9.48 -0.01 -8.46
CA PHE A 29 8.22 0.73 -8.64
C PHE A 29 7.02 -0.18 -8.98
N PHE A 30 7.21 -1.20 -9.83
CA PHE A 30 6.13 -2.14 -10.17
C PHE A 30 5.78 -3.04 -8.98
N ARG A 31 6.77 -3.36 -8.14
CA ARG A 31 6.54 -4.08 -6.88
C ARG A 31 5.76 -3.24 -5.89
N TYR A 32 6.10 -1.96 -5.77
CA TYR A 32 5.31 -0.98 -5.02
C TYR A 32 3.85 -0.96 -5.47
N GLN A 33 3.58 -0.79 -6.78
CA GLN A 33 2.21 -0.74 -7.31
C GLN A 33 1.43 -2.02 -7.00
N THR A 34 2.07 -3.18 -7.21
CA THR A 34 1.45 -4.48 -6.91
C THR A 34 1.08 -4.58 -5.42
N CYS A 35 1.97 -4.15 -4.52
CA CYS A 35 1.71 -4.16 -3.09
C CYS A 35 0.55 -3.22 -2.70
N ILE A 36 0.46 -2.04 -3.29
CA ILE A 36 -0.69 -1.14 -3.07
C ILE A 36 -1.99 -1.78 -3.52
N ASN A 37 -2.03 -2.37 -4.72
CA ASN A 37 -3.22 -3.06 -5.23
C ASN A 37 -3.66 -4.21 -4.31
N LEU A 38 -2.69 -4.99 -3.81
CA LEU A 38 -2.97 -6.06 -2.85
C LEU A 38 -3.46 -5.52 -1.51
N ALA A 39 -2.90 -4.41 -1.02
CA ALA A 39 -3.38 -3.76 0.19
C ALA A 39 -4.83 -3.26 0.04
N GLN A 40 -5.14 -2.57 -1.06
CA GLN A 40 -6.50 -2.11 -1.38
C GLN A 40 -7.48 -3.29 -1.51
N ALA A 41 -7.09 -4.37 -2.20
CA ALA A 41 -7.92 -5.56 -2.33
C ALA A 41 -8.20 -6.21 -0.96
N ASN A 42 -7.20 -6.32 -0.09
CA ASN A 42 -7.38 -6.85 1.26
C ASN A 42 -8.31 -5.97 2.11
N ILE A 43 -8.18 -4.63 2.02
CA ILE A 43 -9.11 -3.72 2.70
C ILE A 43 -10.52 -3.88 2.12
N GLY A 44 -10.67 -4.03 0.81
CA GLY A 44 -11.95 -4.31 0.16
C GLY A 44 -12.61 -5.60 0.67
N ILE A 45 -11.83 -6.66 0.86
CA ILE A 45 -12.34 -7.89 1.47
C ILE A 45 -12.69 -7.66 2.95
N ALA A 46 -11.86 -6.92 3.71
CA ALA A 46 -12.18 -6.57 5.09
C ALA A 46 -13.51 -5.78 5.19
N ILE A 47 -13.79 -4.86 4.26
CA ILE A 47 -15.09 -4.15 4.16
C ILE A 47 -16.22 -5.14 3.93
N SER A 48 -16.04 -6.13 3.06
CA SER A 48 -17.06 -7.13 2.74
C SER A 48 -17.53 -7.97 3.95
N THR A 49 -16.72 -8.04 5.01
CA THR A 49 -17.09 -8.73 6.27
C THR A 49 -18.23 -8.04 7.05
N GLY A 50 -18.54 -6.78 6.74
CA GLY A 50 -19.64 -6.03 7.38
C GLY A 50 -19.35 -5.47 8.78
N SER A 51 -18.14 -5.69 9.32
CA SER A 51 -17.75 -5.21 10.66
C SER A 51 -16.91 -3.93 10.57
N LYS A 52 -17.18 -2.94 11.45
CA LYS A 52 -16.47 -1.64 11.50
C LYS A 52 -16.29 -1.00 10.11
N LEU A 53 -17.38 -0.91 9.36
CA LEU A 53 -17.37 -0.51 7.95
C LEU A 53 -16.79 0.89 7.75
N GLN A 54 -17.15 1.84 8.61
CA GLN A 54 -16.75 3.23 8.46
C GLN A 54 -15.23 3.38 8.62
N GLU A 55 -14.67 2.76 9.67
CA GLU A 55 -13.24 2.81 9.96
C GLU A 55 -12.43 2.10 8.88
N THR A 56 -12.97 1.00 8.34
CA THR A 56 -12.31 0.20 7.30
C THR A 56 -12.33 0.93 5.95
N ARG A 57 -13.42 1.62 5.60
CA ARG A 57 -13.49 2.49 4.43
C ARG A 57 -12.57 3.69 4.54
N GLU A 58 -12.50 4.32 5.71
CA GLU A 58 -11.60 5.44 5.94
C GLU A 58 -10.13 5.04 5.74
N ILE A 59 -9.74 3.81 6.10
CA ILE A 59 -8.40 3.28 5.79
C ILE A 59 -8.19 3.18 4.28
N LEU A 60 -9.17 2.69 3.52
CA LEU A 60 -9.10 2.61 2.06
C LEU A 60 -8.95 4.00 1.43
N ASP A 61 -9.78 4.96 1.86
CA ASP A 61 -9.77 6.34 1.36
C ASP A 61 -8.41 7.01 1.65
N MET A 62 -7.85 6.78 2.85
CA MET A 62 -6.51 7.28 3.20
C MET A 62 -5.43 6.63 2.33
N LEU A 63 -5.50 5.32 2.09
CA LEU A 63 -4.53 4.60 1.25
C LEU A 63 -4.54 5.15 -0.17
N ASP A 64 -5.73 5.27 -0.77
CA ASP A 64 -5.92 5.78 -2.13
C ASP A 64 -5.40 7.23 -2.27
N THR A 65 -5.72 8.09 -1.30
CA THR A 65 -5.20 9.47 -1.26
C THR A 65 -3.68 9.51 -1.14
N ILE A 66 -3.07 8.64 -0.32
CA ILE A 66 -1.61 8.62 -0.19
C ILE A 66 -0.95 8.09 -1.48
N SER A 67 -1.47 7.00 -2.07
CA SER A 67 -0.86 6.38 -3.25
C SER A 67 -1.01 7.24 -4.51
N SER A 68 -2.12 7.95 -4.65
CA SER A 68 -2.31 8.95 -5.72
C SER A 68 -1.33 10.12 -5.59
N GLY A 69 -0.89 10.44 -4.37
CA GLY A 69 0.12 11.47 -4.10
C GLY A 69 1.50 11.23 -4.72
N ILE A 70 1.73 10.08 -5.34
CA ILE A 70 2.90 9.82 -6.19
C ILE A 70 2.77 10.47 -7.56
N TYR A 71 1.56 10.51 -8.11
CA TYR A 71 1.26 11.10 -9.41
C TYR A 71 0.94 12.60 -9.30
N ASP A 72 0.46 13.03 -8.13
CA ASP A 72 0.17 14.43 -7.83
C ASP A 72 0.78 14.85 -6.49
N SER A 73 1.83 15.68 -6.55
CA SER A 73 2.56 16.12 -5.37
C SER A 73 1.76 17.03 -4.44
N ASP A 74 0.60 17.56 -4.86
CA ASP A 74 -0.23 18.44 -4.04
C ASP A 74 -1.27 17.65 -3.20
N VAL A 75 -1.48 16.39 -3.53
CA VAL A 75 -2.42 15.52 -2.78
C VAL A 75 -1.90 15.28 -1.37
N ARG A 76 -2.72 15.62 -0.38
CA ARG A 76 -2.43 15.45 1.04
C ARG A 76 -3.68 14.99 1.76
N LEU A 77 -3.50 14.05 2.70
CA LEU A 77 -4.57 13.68 3.62
C LEU A 77 -5.09 14.90 4.38
N PRO A 78 -6.40 15.02 4.63
CA PRO A 78 -6.99 15.96 5.57
C PRO A 78 -6.32 15.95 6.95
N ASP A 79 -6.39 17.09 7.65
CA ASP A 79 -5.64 17.34 8.88
C ASP A 79 -6.04 16.42 10.04
N ASP A 80 -7.32 16.10 10.13
CA ASP A 80 -7.92 15.15 11.07
C ASP A 80 -7.41 13.72 10.82
N GLN A 81 -7.43 13.26 9.57
CA GLN A 81 -6.90 11.94 9.19
C GLN A 81 -5.39 11.84 9.47
N ARG A 82 -4.62 12.88 9.12
CA ARG A 82 -3.18 12.95 9.45
C ARG A 82 -2.95 12.81 10.95
N LYS A 83 -3.70 13.54 11.78
CA LYS A 83 -3.59 13.47 13.24
C LYS A 83 -3.96 12.09 13.79
N LYS A 84 -4.96 11.45 13.20
CA LYS A 84 -5.45 10.11 13.58
C LYS A 84 -4.34 9.06 13.47
N ILE A 85 -3.66 9.00 12.33
CA ILE A 85 -2.61 7.99 12.08
C ILE A 85 -1.23 8.41 12.60
N ARG A 86 -1.06 9.68 13.01
CA ARG A 86 0.24 10.18 13.47
C ARG A 86 0.77 9.47 14.72
N ARG A 87 -0.14 9.01 15.59
CA ARG A 87 0.13 8.45 16.93
C ARG A 87 0.22 6.93 16.95
N SER A 88 0.19 6.28 15.79
CA SER A 88 0.33 4.83 15.71
C SER A 88 1.80 4.45 15.89
N GLU A 89 2.09 3.60 16.86
CA GLU A 89 3.40 3.02 17.12
C GLU A 89 3.32 1.49 16.91
N ASP A 90 4.45 0.87 16.61
CA ASP A 90 4.53 -0.59 16.49
C ASP A 90 4.17 -1.24 17.82
N THR A 91 3.18 -2.14 17.76
CA THR A 91 2.72 -2.91 18.91
C THR A 91 3.02 -4.38 18.65
N TRP A 92 3.48 -5.13 19.65
CA TRP A 92 3.69 -6.56 19.48
C TRP A 92 2.34 -7.30 19.46
N ILE A 93 2.18 -8.29 18.57
CA ILE A 93 0.99 -9.15 18.45
C ILE A 93 1.36 -10.62 18.61
N ASP A 94 0.55 -11.35 19.39
CA ASP A 94 0.43 -12.80 19.27
C ASP A 94 -0.46 -13.16 18.06
N MET A 95 0.18 -13.42 16.92
CA MET A 95 -0.51 -13.74 15.67
C MET A 95 -1.33 -15.04 15.79
N LYS A 96 -0.86 -16.00 16.59
CA LYS A 96 -1.55 -17.27 16.77
C LYS A 96 -2.86 -17.04 17.53
N GLU A 97 -2.83 -16.27 18.61
CA GLU A 97 -4.04 -15.96 19.38
C GLU A 97 -5.06 -15.21 18.50
N LYS A 98 -4.59 -14.20 17.76
CA LYS A 98 -5.47 -13.38 16.92
C LYS A 98 -6.12 -14.20 15.79
N MET A 99 -5.35 -15.04 15.10
CA MET A 99 -5.88 -15.88 14.02
C MET A 99 -6.75 -17.03 14.52
N SER A 100 -6.51 -17.54 15.74
CA SER A 100 -7.34 -18.59 16.35
C SER A 100 -8.78 -18.13 16.63
N LYS A 101 -9.03 -16.82 16.72
CA LYS A 101 -10.37 -16.23 16.88
C LYS A 101 -11.18 -16.20 15.56
N ALA A 102 -10.56 -16.58 14.43
CA ALA A 102 -11.18 -16.59 13.10
C ALA A 102 -11.85 -15.26 12.68
N ASP A 103 -11.30 -14.14 13.16
CA ASP A 103 -11.76 -12.81 12.77
C ASP A 103 -11.21 -12.45 11.38
N LEU A 104 -12.03 -12.70 10.35
CA LEU A 104 -11.69 -12.46 8.96
C LEU A 104 -11.33 -11.00 8.68
N ARG A 105 -12.05 -10.03 9.29
CA ARG A 105 -11.74 -8.61 9.10
C ARG A 105 -10.32 -8.33 9.55
N SER A 106 -9.98 -8.80 10.74
CA SER A 106 -8.65 -8.62 11.30
C SER A 106 -7.58 -9.31 10.46
N ALA A 107 -7.82 -10.53 9.96
CA ALA A 107 -6.87 -11.22 9.10
C ALA A 107 -6.56 -10.44 7.81
N TYR A 108 -7.60 -9.93 7.13
CA TYR A 108 -7.42 -9.14 5.91
C TYR A 108 -6.76 -7.78 6.18
N LEU A 109 -7.08 -7.11 7.30
CA LEU A 109 -6.40 -5.87 7.67
C LEU A 109 -4.92 -6.07 8.03
N LEU A 110 -4.57 -7.21 8.64
CA LEU A 110 -3.16 -7.58 8.86
C LEU A 110 -2.44 -7.79 7.51
N GLY A 111 -3.08 -8.49 6.57
CA GLY A 111 -2.55 -8.64 5.21
C GLY A 111 -2.35 -7.29 4.51
N ALA A 112 -3.35 -6.41 4.58
CA ALA A 112 -3.24 -5.06 4.02
C ALA A 112 -2.09 -4.26 4.65
N SER A 113 -1.94 -4.33 5.98
CA SER A 113 -0.84 -3.69 6.69
C SER A 113 0.53 -4.19 6.21
N SER A 114 0.72 -5.50 6.08
CA SER A 114 1.96 -6.09 5.58
C SER A 114 2.26 -5.63 4.15
N TYR A 115 1.28 -5.67 3.23
CA TYR A 115 1.49 -5.17 1.88
C TYR A 115 1.79 -3.67 1.82
N MET A 116 1.21 -2.86 2.71
CA MET A 116 1.60 -1.44 2.82
C MET A 116 3.03 -1.26 3.32
N GLN A 117 3.51 -2.10 4.25
CA GLN A 117 4.90 -2.07 4.70
C GLN A 117 5.88 -2.46 3.59
N ASP A 118 5.57 -3.52 2.84
CA ASP A 118 6.35 -3.93 1.68
C ASP A 118 6.36 -2.83 0.60
N ALA A 119 5.20 -2.21 0.34
CA ALA A 119 5.10 -1.06 -0.56
C ALA A 119 6.02 0.08 -0.13
N VAL A 120 6.11 0.40 1.17
CA VAL A 120 7.06 1.41 1.68
C VAL A 120 8.50 1.02 1.36
N GLY A 121 8.88 -0.23 1.60
CA GLY A 121 10.22 -0.73 1.28
C GLY A 121 10.58 -0.56 -0.20
N HIS A 122 9.69 -1.02 -1.07
CA HIS A 122 9.84 -0.90 -2.53
C HIS A 122 9.86 0.57 -2.99
N LEU A 123 9.05 1.43 -2.38
CA LEU A 123 9.01 2.86 -2.72
C LEU A 123 10.30 3.58 -2.30
N VAL A 124 10.86 3.25 -1.12
CA VAL A 124 12.16 3.76 -0.66
C VAL A 124 13.28 3.30 -1.58
N ALA A 125 13.26 2.04 -2.02
CA ALA A 125 14.23 1.50 -2.95
C ALA A 125 14.12 2.16 -4.34
N ALA A 126 12.90 2.31 -4.87
CA ALA A 126 12.64 3.01 -6.13
C ALA A 126 13.15 4.47 -6.09
N ARG A 127 13.04 5.16 -4.94
CA ARG A 127 13.54 6.53 -4.78
C ARG A 127 15.05 6.66 -4.94
N ALA A 128 15.81 5.58 -4.79
CA ALA A 128 17.26 5.60 -5.04
C ALA A 128 17.60 5.73 -6.54
N ASP A 129 16.64 5.43 -7.42
CA ASP A 129 16.75 5.69 -8.86
C ASP A 129 16.60 7.20 -9.14
N LYS A 130 17.48 7.71 -10.02
CA LYS A 130 17.51 9.13 -10.40
C LYS A 130 16.19 9.60 -11.00
N ASP A 131 15.54 8.76 -11.79
CA ASP A 131 14.32 9.11 -12.50
C ASP A 131 13.10 9.21 -11.56
N PHE A 132 13.18 8.60 -10.38
CA PHE A 132 12.12 8.59 -9.37
C PHE A 132 12.39 9.51 -8.18
N SER A 133 13.66 9.85 -7.92
CA SER A 133 14.11 10.58 -6.73
C SER A 133 13.36 11.89 -6.48
N GLY A 134 13.00 12.62 -7.55
CA GLY A 134 12.26 13.90 -7.48
C GLY A 134 10.74 13.75 -7.39
N LEU A 135 10.21 12.57 -7.68
CA LEU A 135 8.76 12.29 -7.72
C LEU A 135 8.26 11.68 -6.41
N ILE A 136 9.09 10.84 -5.78
CA ILE A 136 8.73 10.15 -4.55
C ILE A 136 9.00 11.04 -3.34
N SER A 137 7.95 11.68 -2.85
CA SER A 137 8.03 12.59 -1.70
C SER A 137 8.24 11.85 -0.36
N ASP A 138 8.95 12.51 0.57
CA ASP A 138 9.03 12.07 1.98
C ASP A 138 7.65 11.96 2.63
N TYR A 139 6.70 12.80 2.18
CA TYR A 139 5.33 12.78 2.68
C TYR A 139 4.67 11.43 2.40
N THR A 140 4.72 10.97 1.14
CA THR A 140 4.10 9.71 0.72
C THR A 140 4.68 8.54 1.52
N ILE A 141 6.01 8.41 1.57
CA ILE A 141 6.68 7.34 2.32
C ILE A 141 6.26 7.37 3.80
N LYS A 142 6.33 8.54 4.43
CA LYS A 142 6.02 8.71 5.86
C LYS A 142 4.58 8.36 6.20
N TYR A 143 3.62 8.82 5.39
CA TYR A 143 2.21 8.63 5.69
C TYR A 143 1.70 7.26 5.27
N LEU A 144 2.26 6.64 4.22
CA LEU A 144 2.01 5.23 3.91
C LEU A 144 2.49 4.33 5.04
N HIS A 145 3.70 4.58 5.57
CA HIS A 145 4.23 3.84 6.72
C HIS A 145 3.32 4.01 7.95
N LYS A 146 2.93 5.24 8.30
CA LYS A 146 1.99 5.49 9.41
C LYS A 146 0.64 4.82 9.22
N LEU A 147 0.12 4.81 8.00
CA LEU A 147 -1.15 4.14 7.69
C LEU A 147 -1.01 2.62 7.85
N SER A 148 0.12 2.03 7.46
CA SER A 148 0.38 0.60 7.66
C SER A 148 0.32 0.22 9.15
N GLN A 149 0.93 1.03 10.02
CA GLN A 149 0.92 0.84 11.48
C GLN A 149 -0.46 1.09 12.09
N TYR A 150 -1.17 2.09 11.61
CA TYR A 150 -2.55 2.35 12.01
C TYR A 150 -3.47 1.18 11.64
N THR A 151 -3.34 0.66 10.42
CA THR A 151 -4.14 -0.46 9.91
C THR A 151 -3.87 -1.73 10.72
N TYR A 152 -2.61 -1.99 11.05
CA TYR A 152 -2.20 -3.07 11.95
C TYR A 152 -2.93 -2.98 13.30
N ARG A 153 -2.92 -1.79 13.92
CA ARG A 153 -3.60 -1.56 15.19
C ARG A 153 -5.13 -1.69 15.08
N GLU A 154 -5.73 -1.22 13.99
CA GLU A 154 -7.16 -1.41 13.74
C GLU A 154 -7.56 -2.87 13.53
N ALA A 155 -6.64 -3.69 13.00
CA ALA A 155 -6.77 -5.13 12.94
C ALA A 155 -6.71 -5.76 14.35
N MET A 156 -5.90 -5.24 15.26
CA MET A 156 -5.88 -5.73 16.65
C MET A 156 -7.23 -5.52 17.35
N GLY A 157 -7.91 -4.39 17.09
CA GLY A 157 -8.99 -3.90 17.93
C GLY A 157 -8.44 -3.33 19.24
N HIS A 158 -9.30 -2.78 20.10
CA HIS A 158 -8.88 -2.35 21.45
C HIS A 158 -8.43 -3.56 22.27
N VAL A 159 -7.19 -3.98 22.10
CA VAL A 159 -6.50 -4.83 23.08
C VAL A 159 -6.16 -3.89 24.22
N LEU A 160 -7.02 -3.84 25.23
CA LEU A 160 -6.63 -3.38 26.56
C LEU A 160 -5.41 -4.23 26.96
N MET A 161 -4.24 -3.60 26.98
CA MET A 161 -3.16 -4.05 27.85
C MET A 161 -3.54 -3.77 29.29
#